data_AF-A0A7S4IE26-F1
#
_entry.id   AF-A0A7S4IE26-F1
#
_cell.length_a   1.000
_cell.length_b   1.000
_cell.length_c   1.000
_cell.angle_alpha   90.00
_cell.angle_beta   90.00
_cell.angle_gamma   90.00
#
_symmetry.space_group_name_H-M   'P 1'
#
loop_
_entity.id
_entity.type
_entity.pdbx_description
1 polymer ?
#
loop_
_entity_poly.entity_id
_entity_poly.type
_entity_poly.pdbx_seq_one_letter_code
_entity_poly.pdbx_strand_id
1 'polypeptide(L)'
;VAGGAEYVATAHYDDGLQMEEEKGEEGEMGTDANKSAETRLNRPEVKSYLSKLRRSLSWDPFKVGIFSAHQMGSCRLGPQPSESSCDPDGELWECDDLYVMDTSLFPTASGSNPMMSVLALSHMLGSKLVLRLRYEDCKLSMSGSGDGGGGE
;
A
#
# COMPACT_ATOMS: atom_id res chain seq x y z
N VAL A 1 -29.25 -1.95 -18.85
CA VAL A 1 -28.31 -0.79 -18.87
C VAL A 1 -28.38 -0.18 -17.48
N ALA A 2 -27.41 -0.25 -16.58
CA ALA A 2 -26.02 -0.68 -16.63
C ALA A 2 -25.74 -1.45 -15.32
N GLY A 3 -25.25 -2.69 -15.44
CA GLY A 3 -24.59 -3.39 -14.33
C GLY A 3 -23.11 -3.06 -14.42
N GLY A 4 -22.53 -2.50 -13.37
CA GLY A 4 -21.15 -2.04 -13.37
C GLY A 4 -20.62 -1.86 -11.95
N ALA A 5 -19.89 -2.87 -11.49
CA ALA A 5 -19.02 -2.91 -10.31
C ALA A 5 -19.67 -2.60 -8.95
N GLU A 6 -20.38 -3.58 -8.39
CA GLU A 6 -20.36 -3.78 -6.93
C GLU A 6 -18.99 -4.36 -6.56
N TYR A 7 -18.07 -3.51 -6.09
CA TYR A 7 -16.94 -3.97 -5.28
C TYR A 7 -17.18 -3.50 -3.85
N VAL A 8 -17.89 -4.32 -3.09
CA VAL A 8 -18.01 -4.20 -1.64
C VAL A 8 -16.75 -4.83 -1.04
N ALA A 9 -15.72 -4.03 -0.78
CA ALA A 9 -14.60 -4.45 0.07
C ALA A 9 -15.03 -4.37 1.54
N THR A 10 -15.88 -5.29 1.99
CA THR A 10 -15.98 -5.62 3.42
C THR A 10 -14.76 -6.46 3.77
N ALA A 11 -13.76 -5.86 4.39
CA ALA A 11 -12.80 -6.62 5.16
C ALA A 11 -13.54 -7.22 6.36
N HIS A 12 -14.05 -8.44 6.20
CA HIS A 12 -14.40 -9.28 7.34
C HIS A 12 -13.09 -9.63 8.04
N TYR A 13 -12.75 -8.89 9.09
CA TYR A 13 -11.88 -9.45 10.12
C TYR A 13 -12.70 -10.53 10.83
N ASP A 14 -12.34 -11.78 10.58
CA ASP A 14 -12.80 -12.90 11.40
C ASP A 14 -12.10 -12.76 12.76
N ASP A 15 -12.79 -12.11 13.71
CA ASP A 15 -12.37 -12.11 15.12
C ASP A 15 -12.61 -13.53 15.65
N GLY A 16 -11.66 -14.42 15.34
CA GLY A 16 -11.52 -15.75 15.91
C GLY A 16 -11.23 -15.64 17.41
N LEU A 17 -12.25 -15.31 18.19
CA LEU A 17 -12.20 -15.36 19.65
C LEU A 17 -12.39 -16.83 20.08
N GLN A 18 -11.33 -17.64 19.96
CA GLN A 18 -11.21 -18.84 20.78
C GLN A 18 -10.51 -18.44 22.09
N MET A 19 -11.30 -18.38 23.16
CA MET A 19 -10.82 -18.28 24.53
C MET A 19 -10.20 -19.63 24.90
N GLU A 20 -8.88 -19.70 24.99
CA GLU A 20 -8.18 -20.72 25.77
C GLU A 20 -7.10 -20.00 26.60
N GLU A 21 -7.22 -20.14 27.92
CA GLU A 21 -6.30 -19.58 28.90
C GLU A 21 -5.23 -20.63 29.21
N GLU A 22 -3.97 -20.41 28.83
CA GLU A 22 -2.85 -21.15 29.44
C GLU A 22 -1.54 -20.36 29.54
N LYS A 23 -0.75 -20.76 30.55
CA LYS A 23 0.33 -20.04 31.24
C LYS A 23 1.66 -20.00 30.48
N GLY A 24 2.41 -18.91 30.71
CA GLY A 24 3.82 -18.98 31.14
C GLY A 24 4.94 -19.04 30.08
N GLU A 25 5.68 -17.92 30.03
CA GLU A 25 7.15 -17.75 29.87
C GLU A 25 7.93 -18.06 28.56
N GLU A 26 8.81 -17.08 28.26
CA GLU A 26 10.05 -17.05 27.45
C GLU A 26 10.02 -16.99 25.91
N GLY A 27 10.78 -16.03 25.35
CA GLY A 27 11.47 -16.19 24.06
C GLY A 27 11.24 -15.15 22.95
N GLU A 28 12.27 -14.34 22.71
CA GLU A 28 12.75 -13.80 21.41
C GLU A 28 12.00 -12.71 20.59
N MET A 29 12.82 -11.68 20.29
CA MET A 29 12.86 -10.73 19.18
C MET A 29 11.87 -10.93 18.01
N GLY A 30 10.84 -10.08 17.93
CA GLY A 30 9.93 -9.97 16.79
C GLY A 30 9.17 -8.64 16.82
N THR A 31 9.10 -7.93 15.69
CA THR A 31 8.84 -6.48 15.60
C THR A 31 7.48 -6.01 16.18
N ASP A 32 7.59 -5.07 17.13
CA ASP A 32 6.59 -4.57 18.10
C ASP A 32 5.37 -3.78 17.55
N ALA A 33 4.89 -4.03 16.32
CA ALA A 33 3.71 -3.32 15.83
C ALA A 33 2.43 -3.77 16.59
N ASN A 34 2.25 -5.08 16.77
CA ASN A 34 1.02 -5.66 17.30
C ASN A 34 0.89 -5.53 18.83
N LYS A 35 1.99 -5.74 19.57
CA LYS A 35 2.05 -5.49 21.04
C LYS A 35 1.75 -4.04 21.38
N SER A 36 2.20 -3.09 20.54
CA SER A 36 1.93 -1.67 20.75
C SER A 36 0.45 -1.31 20.57
N ALA A 37 -0.27 -2.00 19.68
CA ALA A 37 -1.68 -1.76 19.41
C ALA A 37 -2.57 -2.25 20.57
N GLU A 38 -2.33 -3.45 21.09
CA GLU A 38 -3.00 -3.97 22.28
C GLU A 38 -2.76 -3.09 23.51
N THR A 39 -1.52 -2.61 23.66
CA THR A 39 -1.15 -1.68 24.75
C THR A 39 -1.89 -0.34 24.62
N ARG A 40 -2.14 0.14 23.39
CA ARG A 40 -2.88 1.40 23.13
C ARG A 40 -4.37 1.26 23.40
N LEU A 41 -5.00 0.16 22.96
CA LEU A 41 -6.42 -0.10 23.24
C LEU A 41 -6.69 -0.27 24.73
N ASN A 42 -5.72 -0.81 25.48
CA ASN A 42 -5.88 -1.08 26.90
C ASN A 42 -5.75 0.16 27.82
N ARG A 43 -5.40 1.32 27.27
CA ARG A 43 -5.30 2.57 28.04
C ARG A 43 -6.65 2.95 28.67
N PRO A 44 -6.69 3.32 29.96
CA PRO A 44 -7.94 3.61 30.68
C PRO A 44 -8.72 4.79 30.05
N GLU A 45 -8.02 5.75 29.46
CA GLU A 45 -8.62 6.88 28.74
C GLU A 45 -9.37 6.41 27.49
N VAL A 46 -8.78 5.46 26.74
CA VAL A 46 -9.38 4.86 25.53
C VAL A 46 -10.60 4.03 25.91
N LYS A 47 -10.51 3.20 26.97
CA LYS A 47 -11.66 2.42 27.48
C LYS A 47 -12.82 3.32 27.92
N SER A 48 -12.51 4.41 28.63
CA SER A 48 -13.51 5.41 29.04
C SER A 48 -14.17 6.06 27.83
N TYR A 49 -13.41 6.44 26.80
CA TYR A 49 -13.94 6.99 25.57
C TYR A 49 -14.84 6.01 24.81
N LEU A 50 -14.42 4.75 24.64
CA LEU A 50 -15.23 3.70 24.00
C LEU A 50 -16.54 3.45 24.75
N SER A 51 -16.51 3.46 26.09
CA SER A 51 -17.71 3.29 26.90
C SER A 51 -18.72 4.44 26.73
N LYS A 52 -18.24 5.67 26.48
CA LYS A 52 -19.09 6.82 26.14
C LYS A 52 -19.71 6.64 24.76
N LEU A 53 -18.91 6.30 23.75
CA LEU A 53 -19.38 6.07 22.38
C LEU A 53 -20.44 4.96 22.32
N ARG A 54 -20.21 3.84 23.02
CA ARG A 54 -21.17 2.74 23.09
C ARG A 54 -22.51 3.17 23.67
N ARG A 55 -22.49 4.04 24.69
CA ARG A 55 -23.70 4.54 25.36
C ARG A 55 -24.44 5.60 24.55
N SER A 56 -23.72 6.46 23.82
CA SER A 56 -24.31 7.60 23.11
C SER A 56 -24.66 7.32 21.65
N LEU A 57 -23.95 6.39 21.00
CA LEU A 57 -24.04 6.16 19.54
C LEU A 57 -24.41 4.70 19.19
N SER A 58 -24.73 3.85 20.16
CA SER A 58 -25.00 2.41 19.95
C SER A 58 -23.89 1.70 19.15
N TRP A 59 -22.64 2.12 19.35
CA TRP A 59 -21.42 1.50 18.82
C TRP A 59 -21.15 0.14 19.50
N ASP A 60 -22.06 -0.81 19.35
CA ASP A 60 -21.83 -2.21 19.69
C ASP A 60 -21.12 -2.94 18.54
N PRO A 61 -20.32 -3.98 18.82
CA PRO A 61 -19.79 -4.87 17.79
C PRO A 61 -20.88 -5.33 16.83
N PHE A 62 -20.55 -5.37 15.53
CA PHE A 62 -21.45 -5.78 14.44
C PHE A 62 -22.70 -4.90 14.21
N LYS A 63 -22.86 -3.78 14.93
CA LYS A 63 -23.99 -2.84 14.71
C LYS A 63 -23.64 -1.62 13.87
N VAL A 64 -22.36 -1.42 13.58
CA VAL A 64 -21.85 -0.27 12.86
C VAL A 64 -21.14 -0.74 11.60
N GLY A 65 -21.66 -0.37 10.43
CA GLY A 65 -20.95 -0.57 9.17
C GLY A 65 -19.83 0.44 9.04
N ILE A 66 -18.58 -0.04 9.06
CA ILE A 66 -17.39 0.77 8.76
C ILE A 66 -16.94 0.36 7.36
N PHE A 67 -16.85 1.32 6.45
CA PHE A 67 -16.44 1.09 5.07
C PHE A 67 -15.35 2.07 4.65
N SER A 68 -14.44 1.62 3.80
CA SER A 68 -13.48 2.47 3.11
C SER A 68 -13.34 2.04 1.66
N ALA A 69 -13.43 2.99 0.75
CA ALA A 69 -13.10 2.80 -0.66
C ALA A 69 -11.64 3.22 -0.98
N HIS A 70 -10.87 3.65 0.02
CA HIS A 70 -9.52 4.19 -0.16
C HIS A 70 -8.46 3.14 0.19
N GLN A 71 -8.40 2.07 -0.59
CA GLN A 71 -7.34 1.07 -0.43
C GLN A 71 -6.02 1.62 -0.99
N MET A 72 -4.96 1.52 -0.19
CA MET A 72 -3.66 2.16 -0.45
C MET A 72 -2.54 1.30 0.14
N GLY A 73 -1.34 1.40 -0.43
CA GLY A 73 -0.11 0.89 0.19
C GLY A 73 0.13 -0.62 0.15
N SER A 74 -0.54 -1.35 -0.75
CA SER A 74 -0.31 -2.78 -0.97
C SER A 74 0.95 -3.10 -1.79
N CYS A 75 1.49 -2.15 -2.55
CA CYS A 75 2.67 -2.30 -3.42
C CYS A 75 3.58 -1.08 -3.27
N ARG A 76 4.08 -0.85 -2.05
CA ARG A 76 4.71 0.43 -1.67
C ARG A 76 5.94 0.75 -2.53
N LEU A 77 6.12 2.03 -2.84
CA LEU A 77 7.40 2.60 -3.27
C LEU A 77 8.40 2.58 -2.13
N GLY A 78 9.67 2.34 -2.44
CA GLY A 78 10.75 2.55 -1.49
C GLY A 78 12.11 2.56 -2.18
N PRO A 79 13.16 2.95 -1.44
CA PRO A 79 14.51 3.01 -1.99
C PRO A 79 15.20 1.65 -2.08
N GLN A 80 14.62 0.60 -1.47
CA GLN A 80 15.25 -0.71 -1.36
C GLN A 80 14.25 -1.87 -1.44
N PRO A 81 14.61 -3.00 -2.09
CA PRO A 81 13.73 -4.18 -2.24
C PRO A 81 13.30 -4.83 -0.92
N SER A 82 14.11 -4.71 0.13
CA SER A 82 13.81 -5.30 1.43
C SER A 82 12.63 -4.64 2.16
N GLU A 83 12.23 -3.44 1.74
CA GLU A 83 11.21 -2.63 2.42
C GLU A 83 10.03 -2.24 1.53
N SER A 84 10.11 -2.55 0.23
CA SER A 84 9.17 -2.07 -0.78
C SER A 84 9.01 -3.05 -1.93
N SER A 85 7.89 -2.97 -2.63
CA SER A 85 7.61 -3.81 -3.81
C SER A 85 8.07 -3.14 -5.10
N CYS A 86 8.05 -1.81 -5.11
CA CYS A 86 8.52 -1.00 -6.24
C CYS A 86 9.66 -0.07 -5.84
N ASP A 87 10.52 0.22 -6.80
CA ASP A 87 11.52 1.28 -6.72
C ASP A 87 10.88 2.68 -6.74
N PRO A 88 11.63 3.78 -6.52
CA PRO A 88 11.06 5.13 -6.51
C PRO A 88 10.50 5.64 -7.86
N ASP A 89 10.74 4.93 -8.95
CA ASP A 89 10.22 5.24 -10.29
C ASP A 89 9.00 4.37 -10.66
N GLY A 90 8.57 3.49 -9.74
CA GLY A 90 7.35 2.69 -9.85
C GLY A 90 7.56 1.33 -10.52
N GLU A 91 8.80 0.94 -10.78
CA GLU A 91 9.15 -0.37 -11.35
C GLU A 91 9.18 -1.43 -10.24
N LEU A 92 8.72 -2.64 -10.52
CA LEU A 92 8.82 -3.74 -9.57
C LEU A 92 10.26 -4.21 -9.42
N TRP A 93 10.67 -4.50 -8.19
CA TRP A 93 12.00 -5.10 -7.94
C TRP A 93 12.16 -6.51 -8.49
N GLU A 94 11.05 -7.25 -8.65
CA GLU A 94 11.07 -8.66 -9.06
C GLU A 94 10.95 -8.85 -10.58
N CYS A 95 10.57 -7.81 -11.32
CA CYS A 95 10.31 -7.91 -12.76
C CYS A 95 10.71 -6.62 -13.47
N ASP A 96 11.64 -6.74 -14.40
CA ASP A 96 12.04 -5.65 -15.28
C ASP A 96 10.88 -5.19 -16.17
N ASP A 97 10.83 -3.88 -16.43
CA ASP A 97 9.86 -3.18 -17.28
C ASP A 97 8.37 -3.35 -16.87
N LEU A 98 8.10 -3.77 -15.63
CA LEU A 98 6.75 -3.86 -15.07
C LEU A 98 6.51 -2.75 -14.03
N TYR A 99 5.57 -1.86 -14.35
CA TYR A 99 5.32 -0.64 -13.57
C TYR A 99 3.94 -0.65 -12.90
N VAL A 100 3.91 -0.10 -11.68
CA VAL A 100 2.68 0.22 -10.95
C VAL A 100 2.56 1.74 -10.85
N MET A 101 1.37 2.29 -11.00
CA MET A 101 1.13 3.75 -10.98
C MET A 101 -0.25 4.09 -10.41
N ASP A 102 -0.63 3.50 -9.27
CA ASP A 102 -1.90 3.74 -8.58
C ASP A 102 -1.70 3.98 -7.07
N THR A 103 -2.78 3.91 -6.28
CA THR A 103 -2.73 4.14 -4.82
C THR A 103 -1.99 3.05 -4.04
N SER A 104 -1.74 1.88 -4.63
CA SER A 104 -0.97 0.81 -3.98
C SER A 104 0.47 1.23 -3.67
N LEU A 105 0.99 2.21 -4.42
CA LEU A 105 2.33 2.77 -4.25
C LEU A 105 2.51 3.64 -2.99
N PHE A 106 1.42 4.10 -2.37
CA PHE A 106 1.51 5.02 -1.24
C PHE A 106 2.22 4.34 -0.05
N PRO A 107 3.11 5.04 0.70
CA PRO A 107 3.79 4.44 1.84
C PRO A 107 2.83 3.93 2.92
N THR A 108 1.74 4.69 3.16
CA THR A 108 0.66 4.36 4.09
C THR A 108 -0.64 5.02 3.64
N ALA A 109 -1.74 4.75 4.35
CA ALA A 109 -3.00 5.45 4.12
C ALA A 109 -2.86 6.97 4.40
N SER A 110 -3.27 7.80 3.44
CA SER A 110 -3.11 9.27 3.52
C SER A 110 -4.03 9.95 4.54
N GLY A 111 -5.07 9.27 5.02
CA GLY A 111 -6.11 9.85 5.87
C GLY A 111 -7.06 10.81 5.16
N SER A 112 -6.93 10.97 3.83
CA SER A 112 -7.75 11.84 2.98
C SER A 112 -8.20 11.10 1.73
N ASN A 113 -9.06 11.72 0.91
CA ASN A 113 -9.43 11.15 -0.39
C ASN A 113 -8.20 11.17 -1.33
N PRO A 114 -7.74 10.01 -1.82
CA PRO A 114 -6.49 9.93 -2.57
C PRO A 114 -6.61 10.41 -4.02
N MET A 115 -7.80 10.77 -4.52
CA MET A 115 -8.05 11.06 -5.94
C MET A 115 -7.01 11.98 -6.60
N MET A 116 -6.72 13.14 -6.00
CA MET A 116 -5.75 14.08 -6.56
C MET A 116 -4.31 13.61 -6.38
N SER A 117 -4.02 12.94 -5.25
CA SER A 117 -2.69 12.42 -4.96
C SER A 117 -2.31 11.29 -5.91
N VAL A 118 -3.23 10.37 -6.21
CA VAL A 118 -2.98 9.29 -7.18
C VAL A 118 -2.85 9.84 -8.58
N LEU A 119 -3.71 10.79 -8.99
CA LEU A 119 -3.59 11.44 -10.29
C LEU A 119 -2.22 12.10 -10.48
N ALA A 120 -1.75 12.84 -9.47
CA ALA A 120 -0.44 13.48 -9.51
C ALA A 120 0.71 12.46 -9.56
N LEU A 121 0.62 11.38 -8.77
CA LEU A 121 1.61 10.32 -8.75
C LEU A 121 1.70 9.61 -10.11
N SER A 122 0.58 9.16 -10.66
CA SER A 122 0.54 8.50 -11.96
C SER A 122 1.07 9.39 -13.08
N HIS A 123 0.73 10.70 -13.05
CA HIS A 123 1.23 11.65 -14.04
C HIS A 123 2.75 11.83 -13.95
N MET A 124 3.29 11.94 -12.72
CA MET A 124 4.73 12.06 -12.49
C MET A 124 5.49 10.83 -13.00
N LEU A 125 5.07 9.63 -12.58
CA LEU A 125 5.74 8.38 -12.94
C LEU A 125 5.61 8.08 -14.44
N GLY A 126 4.43 8.29 -15.01
CA GLY A 126 4.21 8.14 -16.45
C GLY A 126 5.07 9.09 -17.27
N SER A 127 5.24 10.34 -16.81
CA SER A 127 6.12 11.32 -17.49
C SER A 127 7.59 10.90 -17.43
N LYS A 128 8.05 10.38 -16.29
CA LYS A 128 9.41 9.83 -16.14
C LYS A 128 9.63 8.63 -17.07
N LEU A 129 8.68 7.70 -17.12
CA LEU A 129 8.76 6.52 -17.97
C LEU A 129 8.89 6.92 -19.45
N VAL A 130 8.09 7.89 -19.91
CA VAL A 130 8.20 8.41 -21.29
C VAL A 130 9.59 8.98 -21.57
N LEU A 131 10.20 9.72 -20.62
CA LEU A 131 11.55 10.24 -20.78
C LEU A 131 12.60 9.12 -20.83
N ARG A 132 12.47 8.10 -19.96
CA ARG A 132 13.35 6.92 -19.96
C ARG A 132 13.34 6.22 -21.31
N LEU A 133 12.15 5.91 -21.82
CA LEU A 133 11.99 5.21 -23.10
C LEU A 133 12.56 6.01 -24.28
N ARG A 134 12.28 7.33 -24.34
CA ARG A 134 12.86 8.20 -25.39
C ARG A 134 14.39 8.25 -25.32
N TYR A 135 14.96 8.22 -24.13
CA TYR A 135 16.41 8.23 -23.95
C TYR A 135 17.03 6.92 -24.45
N GLU A 136 16.41 5.78 -24.16
CA GLU A 136 16.85 4.47 -24.65
C GLU A 136 16.73 4.36 -26.19
N ASP A 137 15.64 4.87 -26.78
CA ASP A 137 15.49 4.96 -28.24
C ASP A 137 16.62 5.78 -28.89
N CYS A 138 16.94 6.95 -28.32
CA CYS A 138 18.04 7.80 -28.79
C CYS A 138 19.39 7.09 -28.68
N LYS A 139 19.69 6.42 -27.56
CA LYS A 139 20.92 5.65 -27.39
C LYS A 139 21.06 4.56 -28.46
N LEU A 140 20.00 3.80 -28.72
CA LEU A 140 20.00 2.73 -29.71
C LEU A 140 20.26 3.26 -31.13
N SER A 141 19.68 4.40 -31.48
CA SER A 141 19.95 5.03 -32.79
C SER A 141 21.40 5.50 -32.97
N MET A 142 22.05 5.96 -31.88
CA MET A 142 23.45 6.39 -31.91
C MET A 142 24.43 5.22 -31.97
N SER A 143 24.13 4.10 -31.32
CA SER A 143 25.00 2.91 -31.32
C SER A 143 24.96 2.12 -32.64
N GLY A 144 23.85 2.19 -33.40
CA GLY A 144 23.72 1.53 -34.70
C GLY A 144 24.41 2.26 -35.88
N SER A 145 24.94 3.46 -35.67
CA SER A 145 25.55 4.28 -36.75
C SER A 145 27.06 4.06 -36.92
N GLY A 146 27.64 3.04 -36.27
CA GLY A 146 29.08 2.80 -36.20
C GLY A 146 29.54 1.44 -36.72
N ASP A 147 29.06 0.98 -37.87
CA ASP A 147 29.74 -0.10 -38.63
C ASP A 147 29.44 0.03 -40.13
N GLY A 148 30.35 0.69 -40.84
CA GLY A 148 30.23 0.96 -42.28
C GLY A 148 31.59 1.26 -42.92
N GLY A 149 32.65 0.64 -42.42
CA GLY A 149 34.03 0.88 -42.85
C GLY A 149 34.83 -0.39 -43.10
N GLY A 150 34.28 -1.36 -43.83
CA GLY A 150 35.10 -2.24 -44.68
C GLY A 150 35.52 -1.40 -45.90
N GLY A 151 36.72 -1.49 -46.44
CA GLY A 151 37.58 -2.65 -46.61
C GLY A 151 38.03 -2.61 -48.06
N GLU A 152 39.35 -2.51 -48.25
CA GLU A 152 40.12 -2.58 -49.52
C GLU A 152 40.01 -1.41 -50.52
#